data_AF-A0A6J4H3F5-F1
#
_entry.id   AF-A0A6J4H3F5-F1
#
_cell.length_a   1.000
_cell.length_b   1.000
_cell.length_c   1.000
_cell.angle_alpha   90.00
_cell.angle_beta   90.00
_cell.angle_gamma   90.00
#
_symmetry.space_group_name_H-M   'P 1'
#
loop_
_entity.id
_entity.type
_entity.pdbx_description
1 polymer ?
#
loop_
_entity_poly.entity_id
_entity_poly.type
_entity_poly.pdbx_seq_one_letter_code
_entity_poly.pdbx_strand_id
1 'polypeptide(L)'
;MPPPPDVRRSALPSVRARALAFAAIAIGGGCGGLIGWAFVNLQCSGACEVPKAIGAVSGSLIASVGVAVIAVLGLRAMGEWKRLQDQ
;
A
#
# COMPACT_ATOMS: atom_id res chain seq x y z
N MET A 1 39.69 17.40 -20.75
CA MET A 1 38.23 17.39 -20.94
C MET A 1 37.58 17.41 -19.57
N PRO A 2 36.66 18.33 -19.27
CA PRO A 2 35.85 18.23 -18.06
C PRO A 2 34.96 16.97 -18.15
N PRO A 3 34.72 16.26 -17.04
CA PRO A 3 33.83 15.10 -17.04
C PRO A 3 32.42 15.51 -17.47
N PRO A 4 31.67 14.64 -18.18
CA PRO A 4 30.30 14.93 -18.57
C PRO A 4 29.46 15.20 -17.31
N PRO A 5 28.50 16.15 -17.35
CA PRO A 5 27.65 16.43 -16.20
C PRO A 5 26.88 15.17 -15.83
N ASP A 6 27.03 14.73 -14.57
CA ASP A 6 26.24 13.65 -14.00
C ASP A 6 24.76 14.02 -14.09
N VAL A 7 24.07 13.51 -15.11
CA VAL A 7 22.62 13.51 -15.15
C VAL A 7 22.18 12.53 -14.08
N ARG A 8 22.16 13.02 -12.84
CA ARG A 8 21.68 12.32 -11.66
C ARG A 8 20.22 12.00 -11.94
N ARG A 9 19.94 10.86 -12.59
CA ARG A 9 18.59 10.33 -12.76
C ARG A 9 17.99 10.35 -11.37
N SER A 10 16.98 11.18 -11.19
CA SER A 10 16.32 11.41 -9.91
C SER A 10 16.07 10.06 -9.26
N ALA A 11 16.79 9.76 -8.18
CA ALA A 11 16.72 8.50 -7.45
C ALA A 11 15.38 8.33 -6.70
N LEU A 12 14.47 9.30 -6.84
CA LEU A 12 13.10 9.15 -6.40
C LEU A 12 12.39 8.13 -7.30
N PRO A 13 11.76 7.09 -6.73
CA PRO A 13 10.83 6.22 -7.46
C PRO A 13 9.89 7.06 -8.30
N SER A 14 9.61 6.60 -9.52
CA SER A 14 8.76 7.34 -10.45
C SER A 14 7.43 7.70 -9.78
N VAL A 15 6.92 8.90 -10.08
CA VAL A 15 5.65 9.40 -9.49
C VAL A 15 4.53 8.39 -9.72
N ARG A 16 4.52 7.72 -10.88
CA ARG A 16 3.59 6.65 -11.22
C ARG A 16 3.68 5.45 -10.27
N ALA A 17 4.89 5.01 -9.92
CA ALA A 17 5.09 3.90 -9.00
C ALA A 17 4.57 4.22 -7.58
N ARG A 18 4.77 5.47 -7.13
CA ARG A 18 4.23 5.94 -5.84
C ARG A 18 2.70 6.01 -5.86
N ALA A 19 2.12 6.54 -6.94
CA ALA A 19 0.68 6.60 -7.11
C ALA A 19 0.04 5.20 -7.11
N LEU A 20 0.66 4.23 -7.80
CA LEU A 20 0.20 2.85 -7.81
C LEU A 20 0.29 2.20 -6.43
N ALA A 21 1.38 2.43 -5.69
CA ALA A 21 1.52 1.93 -4.32
C ALA A 21 0.42 2.50 -3.39
N PHE A 22 0.15 3.80 -3.47
CA PHE A 22 -0.94 4.42 -2.72
C PHE A 22 -2.32 3.86 -3.11
N ALA A 23 -2.57 3.69 -4.40
CA ALA A 23 -3.82 3.10 -4.88
C ALA A 23 -4.00 1.66 -4.35
N ALA A 24 -2.95 0.85 -4.38
CA ALA A 24 -2.99 -0.50 -3.83
C ALA A 24 -3.31 -0.50 -2.32
N ILE A 25 -2.67 0.36 -1.54
CA ILE A 25 -2.91 0.48 -0.08
C ILE A 25 -4.35 0.92 0.20
N ALA A 26 -4.87 1.89 -0.56
CA ALA A 26 -6.23 2.39 -0.40
C ALA A 26 -7.28 1.33 -0.76
N ILE A 27 -7.08 0.61 -1.88
CA ILE A 27 -7.97 -0.47 -2.31
C ILE A 27 -7.91 -1.62 -1.30
N GLY A 28 -6.71 -2.03 -0.88
CA GLY A 28 -6.52 -3.08 0.12
C GLY A 28 -7.17 -2.74 1.46
N GLY A 29 -6.99 -1.51 1.93
CA GLY A 29 -7.64 -0.99 3.14
C GLY A 29 -9.16 -0.92 3.02
N GLY A 30 -9.68 -0.49 1.88
CA GLY A 30 -11.12 -0.46 1.61
C GLY A 30 -11.73 -1.86 1.66
N CYS A 31 -11.11 -2.82 0.97
CA CYS A 31 -11.50 -4.22 1.01
C CYS A 31 -11.42 -4.80 2.43
N GLY A 32 -10.34 -4.56 3.16
CA GLY A 32 -10.16 -5.02 4.54
C GLY A 32 -11.23 -4.47 5.48
N GLY A 33 -11.62 -3.20 5.32
CA GLY A 33 -12.69 -2.59 6.09
C GLY A 33 -14.07 -3.16 5.77
N LEU A 34 -14.37 -3.41 4.49
CA LEU A 34 -15.61 -4.07 4.08
C LEU A 34 -15.71 -5.49 4.65
N ILE A 35 -14.60 -6.25 4.62
CA ILE A 35 -14.54 -7.59 5.22
C ILE A 35 -14.76 -7.52 6.73
N GLY A 36 -14.07 -6.62 7.43
CA GLY A 36 -14.22 -6.46 8.88
C GLY A 36 -15.63 -6.03 9.30
N TRP A 37 -16.26 -5.15 8.53
CA TRP A 37 -17.67 -4.78 8.72
C TRP A 37 -18.60 -5.97 8.51
N ALA A 38 -18.42 -6.70 7.40
CA ALA A 38 -19.26 -7.85 7.05
C ALA A 38 -19.15 -8.96 8.11
N PHE A 39 -17.95 -9.20 8.61
CA PHE A 39 -17.71 -10.20 9.65
C PHE A 39 -18.50 -9.91 10.93
N VAL A 40 -18.48 -8.66 11.40
CA VAL A 40 -19.27 -8.25 12.57
C VAL A 40 -20.77 -8.23 12.28
N ASN A 41 -21.15 -7.87 11.05
CA ASN A 41 -22.55 -7.89 10.61
C ASN A 41 -23.15 -9.31 10.61
N LEU A 42 -22.34 -10.34 10.34
CA LEU A 42 -22.78 -11.74 10.42
C LEU A 42 -22.92 -12.25 11.86
N GLN A 43 -22.21 -11.65 12.81
CA GLN A 43 -22.18 -12.10 14.20
C GLN A 43 -23.25 -11.47 15.09
N CYS A 44 -23.96 -10.44 14.62
CA CYS A 44 -24.93 -9.71 15.45
C CYS A 44 -26.22 -9.38 14.70
N SER A 45 -27.34 -9.68 15.35
CA SER A 45 -28.69 -9.30 14.94
C SER A 45 -29.22 -8.20 15.87
N GLY A 46 -29.16 -6.94 15.45
CA GLY A 46 -29.65 -5.78 16.24
C GLY A 46 -28.79 -4.52 16.12
N ALA A 47 -28.78 -3.70 17.18
CA ALA A 47 -28.05 -2.43 17.24
C ALA A 47 -26.54 -2.65 17.48
N CYS A 48 -25.82 -3.04 16.43
CA CYS A 48 -24.39 -3.31 16.45
C CYS A 48 -23.58 -2.28 15.64
N GLU A 49 -24.02 -1.02 15.60
CA GLU A 49 -23.37 0.06 14.86
C GLU A 49 -21.90 0.25 15.28
N VAL A 50 -21.65 0.33 16.59
CA VAL A 50 -20.31 0.55 17.15
C VAL A 50 -19.37 -0.63 16.86
N PRO A 51 -19.75 -1.90 17.15
CA PRO A 51 -18.95 -3.06 16.76
C PRO A 51 -18.66 -3.13 15.25
N LYS A 52 -19.65 -2.84 14.40
CA LYS A 52 -19.47 -2.84 12.94
C LYS A 52 -18.44 -1.79 12.50
N ALA A 53 -18.49 -0.59 13.09
CA ALA A 53 -17.50 0.45 12.83
C ALA A 53 -16.10 0.04 13.30
N ILE A 54 -15.97 -0.58 14.48
CA ILE A 54 -14.69 -1.09 14.99
C ILE A 54 -14.14 -2.17 14.06
N GLY A 55 -14.98 -3.12 13.62
CA GLY A 55 -14.61 -4.15 12.66
C GLY A 55 -14.12 -3.56 11.34
N ALA A 56 -14.84 -2.55 10.82
CA ALA A 56 -14.45 -1.85 9.61
C ALA A 56 -13.09 -1.13 9.75
N VAL A 57 -12.89 -0.37 10.82
CA VAL A 57 -11.65 0.40 11.03
C VAL A 57 -10.47 -0.54 11.28
N SER A 58 -10.62 -1.53 12.16
CA SER A 58 -9.54 -2.49 12.46
C SER A 58 -9.16 -3.32 11.24
N GLY A 59 -10.14 -3.84 10.49
CA GLY A 59 -9.92 -4.57 9.24
C GLY A 59 -9.22 -3.72 8.19
N SER A 60 -9.62 -2.45 8.05
CA SER A 60 -8.99 -1.50 7.12
C SER A 60 -7.53 -1.22 7.48
N LEU A 61 -7.25 -0.92 8.76
CA LEU A 61 -5.89 -0.62 9.23
C LEU A 61 -4.95 -1.81 9.03
N ILE A 62 -5.36 -3.01 9.44
CA ILE A 62 -4.53 -4.22 9.32
C ILE A 62 -4.23 -4.52 7.85
N ALA A 63 -5.24 -4.46 6.97
CA ALA A 63 -5.06 -4.69 5.55
C ALA A 63 -4.16 -3.62 4.90
N SER A 64 -4.37 -2.34 5.20
CA SER A 64 -3.53 -1.26 4.68
C SER A 64 -2.08 -1.39 5.11
N VAL A 65 -1.81 -1.76 6.36
CA VAL A 65 -0.44 -1.99 6.84
C VAL A 65 0.23 -3.12 6.07
N GLY A 66 -0.46 -4.26 5.88
CA GLY A 66 0.07 -5.38 5.11
C GLY A 66 0.41 -4.99 3.66
N VAL A 67 -0.51 -4.30 2.99
CA VAL A 67 -0.28 -3.85 1.60
C VAL A 67 0.83 -2.80 1.53
N ALA A 68 0.96 -1.92 2.52
CA ALA A 68 2.03 -0.93 2.57
C ALA A 68 3.41 -1.59 2.67
N VAL A 69 3.55 -2.63 3.50
CA VAL A 69 4.80 -3.41 3.61
C VAL A 69 5.16 -4.03 2.26
N ILE A 70 4.22 -4.75 1.64
CA ILE A 70 4.48 -5.42 0.36
C ILE A 70 4.77 -4.41 -0.76
N ALA A 71 4.07 -3.28 -0.79
CA ALA A 71 4.32 -2.21 -1.77
C ALA A 71 5.73 -1.63 -1.62
N VAL A 72 6.18 -1.38 -0.39
CA VAL A 72 7.55 -0.91 -0.13
C VAL A 72 8.57 -1.97 -0.57
N LEU A 73 8.36 -3.24 -0.22
CA LEU A 73 9.24 -4.34 -0.63
C LEU A 73 9.29 -4.47 -2.16
N GLY A 74 8.16 -4.34 -2.85
CA GLY A 74 8.10 -4.35 -4.32
C GLY A 74 8.86 -3.19 -4.95
N LEU A 75 8.73 -1.98 -4.39
CA LEU A 75 9.50 -0.82 -4.83
C LEU A 75 11.01 -1.01 -4.58
N ARG A 76 11.39 -1.64 -3.46
CA ARG A 76 12.79 -1.99 -3.16
C ARG A 76 13.35 -2.97 -4.18
N ALA A 77 12.63 -4.04 -4.45
CA ALA A 77 13.01 -5.03 -5.46
C ALA A 77 13.22 -4.37 -6.83
N MET A 78 12.28 -3.55 -7.30
CA MET A 78 12.44 -2.82 -8.57
C MET A 78 13.67 -1.90 -8.59
N GLY A 79 14.02 -1.30 -7.46
CA GLY A 79 15.24 -0.50 -7.33
C GLY A 79 16.53 -1.32 -7.48
N GLU A 80 16.57 -2.53 -6.91
CA GLU A 80 17.69 -3.45 -7.06
C GLU A 80 17.88 -3.90 -8.51
N TRP A 81 16.80 -4.29 -9.20
CA TRP A 81 16.85 -4.66 -10.61
C TRP A 81 17.36 -3.53 -11.50
N LYS A 82 16.90 -2.30 -11.28
CA LYS A 82 17.36 -1.11 -12.03
C LYS A 82 18.86 -0.89 -11.87
N ARG A 83 19.40 -1.09 -10.67
CA ARG A 83 20.83 -0.94 -10.37
C ARG A 83 21.69 -1.97 -11.12
N LEU A 84 21.21 -3.20 -11.29
CA LEU A 84 21.91 -4.23 -12.05
C LEU A 84 21.92 -3.95 -13.55
N GLN A 85 20.85 -3.36 -14.11
CA GLN A 85 20.78 -3.03 -15.54
C GLN A 85 21.61 -1.80 -15.95
N ASP A 86 21.79 -0.85 -15.03
CA ASP A 86 22.56 0.38 -15.30
C ASP A 86 24.09 0.15 -15.13
N GLN A 87 24.52 -1.07 -14.75
CA GLN A 87 25.93 -1.49 -14.54
C GLN A 87 26.48 -2.28 -15.74
#